data_AF-A0A172UMN7-F1
#
_entry.id   AF-A0A172UMN7-F1
#
_cell.length_a   1.000
_cell.length_b   1.000
_cell.length_c   1.000
_cell.angle_alpha   90.00
_cell.angle_beta   90.00
_cell.angle_gamma   90.00
#
_symmetry.space_group_name_H-M   'P 1'
#
loop_
_entity.id
_entity.type
_entity.pdbx_description
1 polymer ?
#
loop_
_entity_poly.entity_id
_entity_poly.type
_entity_poly.pdbx_seq_one_letter_code
_entity_poly.pdbx_strand_id
1 'polypeptide(L)' 'MKSMLLEDLFAGSTRHGTVYVYNRGFGHSTATCSCGWAGQRRRLKAAAEQDAWSHCAQQGCAVSVPLVNPDLW' A
#
# COMPACT_ATOMS: atom_id res chain seq x y z
N MET A 1 1.53 -32.80 11.56
CA MET A 1 1.97 -31.38 11.51
C MET A 1 2.12 -31.02 10.04
N LYS A 2 1.26 -30.12 9.51
CA LYS A 2 1.38 -29.66 8.11
C LYS A 2 2.57 -28.71 8.03
N SER A 3 3.63 -29.10 7.33
CA SER A 3 4.70 -28.17 6.97
C SER A 3 4.12 -27.17 5.98
N MET A 4 3.81 -25.95 6.44
CA MET A 4 3.59 -24.82 5.54
C MET A 4 4.96 -24.41 5.02
N LEU A 5 5.20 -24.63 3.73
CA LEU A 5 6.40 -24.12 3.09
C LEU A 5 6.28 -22.59 3.06
N LEU A 6 7.41 -21.90 3.26
CA LEU A 6 7.49 -20.44 3.17
C LEU A 6 6.93 -19.96 1.82
N GLU A 7 7.12 -20.76 0.78
CA GLU A 7 6.58 -20.63 -0.57
C GLU A 7 5.03 -20.49 -0.57
N ASP A 8 4.31 -21.27 0.25
CA ASP A 8 2.83 -21.29 0.30
C ASP A 8 2.25 -20.04 0.97
N LEU A 9 3.02 -19.37 1.85
CA LEU A 9 2.63 -18.07 2.43
C LEU A 9 2.69 -16.94 1.39
N PHE A 10 3.51 -17.10 0.35
CA PHE A 10 3.71 -16.08 -0.68
C PHE A 10 3.04 -16.42 -2.03
N ALA A 11 2.71 -17.69 -2.27
CA ALA A 11 2.17 -18.18 -3.54
C ALA A 11 0.64 -18.08 -3.67
N GLY A 12 -0.09 -17.69 -2.61
CA GLY A 12 -1.54 -17.92 -2.52
C GLY A 12 -2.44 -16.72 -2.29
N SER A 13 -1.97 -15.48 -2.39
CA SER A 13 -2.89 -14.32 -2.40
C SER A 13 -2.88 -13.73 -3.79
N THR A 14 -3.97 -13.90 -4.54
CA THR A 14 -4.35 -12.96 -5.59
C THR A 14 -4.32 -11.57 -4.96
N ARG A 15 -3.18 -10.87 -5.05
CA ARG A 15 -2.99 -9.56 -4.44
C ARG A 15 -4.11 -8.66 -4.97
N HIS A 16 -5.04 -8.29 -4.10
CA HIS A 16 -6.26 -7.56 -4.47
C HIS A 16 -5.97 -6.20 -5.13
N GLY A 17 -4.78 -5.66 -4.92
CA GLY A 17 -4.28 -4.50 -5.64
C GLY A 17 -2.87 -4.10 -5.20
N THR A 18 -2.34 -3.06 -5.85
CA THR A 18 -1.07 -2.41 -5.50
C THR A 18 -1.35 -1.05 -4.90
N VAL A 19 -0.77 -0.79 -3.72
CA VAL A 19 -0.88 0.46 -2.97
C VAL A 19 0.33 1.34 -3.22
N TYR A 20 0.10 2.62 -3.42
CA TYR A 20 1.15 3.62 -3.57
C TYR A 20 0.71 4.93 -2.91
N VAL A 21 1.68 5.77 -2.56
CA VAL A 21 1.49 7.08 -1.94
C VAL A 21 1.88 8.16 -2.92
N TYR A 22 0.93 9.06 -3.17
CA TYR A 22 1.20 10.35 -3.81
C TYR A 22 1.67 11.35 -2.76
N ASN A 23 2.78 12.04 -3.04
CA ASN A 23 3.23 13.17 -2.24
C ASN A 23 3.29 14.42 -3.13
N ARG A 24 2.25 15.25 -3.10
CA ARG A 24 2.14 16.47 -3.91
C ARG A 24 2.71 17.72 -3.22
N GLY A 25 3.59 17.52 -2.25
CA GLY A 25 4.19 18.59 -1.44
C GLY A 25 3.54 18.75 -0.07
N PHE A 26 3.89 19.84 0.62
CA PHE A 26 3.51 20.07 2.02
C PHE A 26 1.99 20.04 2.20
N GLY A 27 1.49 19.17 3.07
CA GLY A 27 0.06 19.12 3.35
C GLY A 27 -0.76 18.20 2.44
N HIS A 28 -0.16 17.63 1.38
CA HIS A 28 -0.92 17.00 0.28
C HIS A 28 -0.40 15.60 -0.07
N SER A 29 -0.33 14.72 0.93
CA SER A 29 0.00 13.30 0.72
C SER A 29 -1.26 12.42 0.78
N THR A 30 -1.36 11.39 -0.05
CA THR A 30 -2.52 10.48 -0.07
C THR A 30 -2.12 9.10 -0.56
N ALA A 31 -2.57 8.05 0.12
CA ALA A 31 -2.42 6.66 -0.31
C ALA A 31 -3.59 6.22 -1.18
N THR A 32 -3.33 5.44 -2.23
CA THR A 32 -4.38 4.85 -3.08
C THR A 32 -3.98 3.43 -3.49
N CYS A 33 -4.98 2.61 -3.77
CA CYS A 33 -4.84 1.22 -4.16
C CYS A 33 -5.52 0.95 -5.49
N SER A 34 -4.90 0.14 -6.37
CA SER A 34 -5.55 -0.32 -7.61
C SER A 34 -6.79 -1.18 -7.38
N CYS A 35 -7.05 -1.59 -6.13
CA CYS A 35 -8.28 -2.24 -5.69
C CYS A 35 -9.48 -1.29 -5.52
N GLY A 36 -9.31 0.01 -5.79
CA GLY A 36 -10.37 1.03 -5.72
C GLY A 36 -10.43 1.80 -4.39
N TRP A 37 -9.59 1.45 -3.42
CA TRP A 37 -9.50 2.19 -2.15
C TRP A 37 -8.64 3.45 -2.28
N ALA A 38 -9.09 4.53 -1.62
CA ALA A 38 -8.33 5.76 -1.44
C ALA A 38 -8.33 6.17 0.03
N GLY A 39 -7.13 6.45 0.55
CA GLY A 39 -6.93 6.97 1.90
C GLY A 39 -7.31 8.43 2.04
N GLN A 40 -7.27 8.93 3.27
CA GLN A 40 -7.50 10.35 3.54
C GLN A 40 -6.32 11.20 3.08
N ARG A 41 -6.59 12.48 2.78
CA ARG A 41 -5.52 13.44 2.56
C ARG A 41 -4.80 13.71 3.88
N ARG A 42 -3.49 13.46 3.91
CA ARG A 42 -2.63 13.66 5.07
C ARG A 42 -1.70 14.83 4.89
N ARG A 43 -1.44 15.54 5.99
CA ARG A 43 -0.46 16.64 6.00
C ARG A 43 0.98 16.14 5.93
N LEU A 44 1.24 15.00 6.57
CA LEU A 44 2.54 14.36 6.64
C LEU A 44 2.57 13.16 5.69
N LYS A 45 3.64 13.05 4.90
CA LYS A 45 3.93 11.88 4.04
C LYS A 45 3.89 10.57 4.84
N ALA A 46 4.51 10.55 6.02
CA ALA A 46 4.53 9.38 6.90
C ALA A 46 3.13 8.89 7.31
N ALA A 47 2.17 9.81 7.49
CA ALA A 47 0.79 9.41 7.80
C ALA A 47 0.09 8.76 6.59
N ALA A 48 0.37 9.23 5.37
CA ALA A 48 -0.14 8.59 4.17
C ALA A 48 0.51 7.20 3.94
N GLU A 49 1.79 7.04 4.26
CA GLU A 49 2.45 5.73 4.26
C GLU A 49 1.83 4.77 5.27
N GLN A 50 1.49 5.25 6.48
CA GLN A 50 0.78 4.44 7.47
C GLN A 50 -0.58 3.96 6.94
N ASP A 51 -1.36 4.84 6.31
CA ASP A 51 -2.64 4.45 5.70
C ASP A 51 -2.44 3.33 4.65
N ALA A 52 -1.37 3.44 3.84
CA ALA A 52 -1.03 2.42 2.84
C ALA A 52 -0.71 1.05 3.48
N TRP A 53 0.12 1.04 4.53
CA TRP A 53 0.47 -0.18 5.24
C TRP A 53 -0.72 -0.79 5.98
N SER A 54 -1.54 0.03 6.63
CA SER A 54 -2.77 -0.42 7.29
C SER A 54 -3.73 -1.08 6.28
N HIS A 55 -3.89 -0.49 5.10
CA HIS A 55 -4.72 -1.07 4.05
C HIS A 55 -4.16 -2.41 3.56
N CYS A 56 -2.86 -2.51 3.30
CA CYS A 56 -2.21 -3.76 2.88
C CYS A 56 -2.40 -4.87 3.94
N ALA A 57 -2.22 -4.54 5.21
CA ALA A 57 -2.39 -5.48 6.32
C ALA A 57 -3.85 -5.98 6.45
N GLN A 58 -4.83 -5.13 6.17
CA GLN A 58 -6.26 -5.48 6.28
C GLN A 58 -6.79 -6.24 5.06
N GLN A 59 -6.37 -5.88 3.85
CA GLN A 59 -6.95 -6.37 2.59
C GLN A 59 -6.06 -7.37 1.84
N GLY A 60 -4.82 -7.57 2.29
CA GLY A 60 -3.84 -8.41 1.59
C GLY A 60 -3.33 -7.81 0.27
N CYS A 61 -3.56 -6.52 0.04
CA CYS A 61 -2.96 -5.76 -1.06
C CYS A 61 -1.45 -5.63 -0.85
N ALA A 62 -0.70 -5.42 -1.94
CA ALA A 62 0.75 -5.24 -1.86
C ALA A 62 1.14 -3.77 -1.96
N VAL A 63 2.22 -3.38 -1.29
CA VAL A 63 2.85 -2.08 -1.52
C VAL A 63 3.60 -2.06 -2.85
N SER A 64 3.56 -0.91 -3.52
CA SER A 64 4.43 -0.59 -4.64
C SER A 64 5.88 -0.40 -4.18
N VAL A 65 6.81 -0.53 -5.13
CA VAL A 65 8.22 -0.21 -4.93
C VAL A 65 8.65 0.77 -6.02
N PRO A 66 8.99 2.03 -5.69
CA PRO A 66 8.93 2.63 -4.35
C PRO A 66 7.48 2.87 -3.89
N LEU A 67 7.23 2.78 -2.57
CA LEU A 67 5.91 3.01 -1.97
C LEU A 67 5.43 4.45 -2.22
N VAL A 68 6.35 5.41 -2.11
CA VAL A 68 6.07 6.81 -2.40
C VAL A 68 6.63 7.11 -3.76
N ASN A 69 5.75 7.38 -4.71
CA ASN A 69 6.18 7.68 -6.07
C ASN A 69 6.49 9.18 -6.19
N PRO A 70 7.76 9.58 -6.42
CA PRO A 70 8.11 10.98 -6.59
C PRO A 70 7.68 11.54 -7.95
N ASP A 71 7.40 10.68 -8.94
CA ASP A 71 7.29 11.06 -10.37
C ASP A 71 5.86 10.94 -10.94
N LEU A 72 4.90 10.39 -10.18
CA LEU A 72 3.49 10.41 -10.56
C LEU A 72 2.83 11.71 -10.10
N TRP A 73 2.84 12.70 -10.99
CA TRP A 73 2.21 14.01 -10.81
C TRP A 73 0.86 14.03 -11.52
#